data_AF-A0A516SM43-F1
#
_entry.id   AF-A0A516SM43-F1
#
_cell.length_a   1.000
_cell.length_b   1.000
_cell.length_c   1.000
_cell.angle_alpha   90.00
_cell.angle_beta   90.00
_cell.angle_gamma   90.00
#
_symmetry.space_group_name_H-M   'P 1'
#
loop_
_entity.id
_entity.type
_entity.pdbx_description
1 polymer ?
#
loop_
_entity_poly.entity_id
_entity_poly.type
_entity_poly.pdbx_seq_one_letter_code
_entity_poly.pdbx_strand_id
1 'polypeptide(L)'
;MANLTSSILTDVFREAMSAGWINENFKAETILQQTRHNGPSLPGDSLHPDSISRGFADQRDELGLGVNPPTLHEIRSLAARLYAKAYSPAFAQLVLGHKSADMTAVYLDNRGSEWTVAEAPFRKSFE
;
A
#
# COMPACT_ATOMS: atom_id res chain seq x y z
N MET A 1 4.02 0.94 31.30
CA MET A 1 3.69 1.90 30.24
C MET A 1 4.75 1.76 29.16
N ALA A 2 4.46 1.03 28.09
CA ALA A 2 5.41 0.84 26.99
C ALA A 2 5.28 2.03 26.02
N ASN A 3 6.36 2.80 25.87
CA ASN A 3 6.47 3.80 24.83
C ASN A 3 6.41 3.09 23.47
N LEU A 4 5.27 3.21 22.78
CA LEU A 4 5.18 2.98 21.34
C LEU A 4 5.98 4.10 20.67
N THR A 5 7.29 3.92 20.54
CA THR A 5 8.09 4.71 19.62
C THR A 5 7.61 4.37 18.21
N SER A 6 6.83 5.27 17.62
CA SER A 6 6.46 5.24 16.21
C SER A 6 7.74 5.12 15.39
N SER A 7 8.07 3.91 14.95
CA SER A 7 9.15 3.68 14.00
C SER A 7 8.80 4.45 12.72
N ILE A 8 9.49 5.56 12.49
CA ILE A 8 9.36 6.27 11.22
C ILE A 8 10.09 5.45 10.16
N LEU A 9 9.67 5.58 8.90
CA LEU A 9 10.31 4.87 7.78
C LEU A 9 11.84 5.05 7.76
N THR A 10 12.33 6.19 8.24
CA THR A 10 13.75 6.49 8.41
C THR A 10 14.45 5.58 9.44
N ASP A 11 13.76 5.14 10.49
CA ASP A 11 14.32 4.23 11.50
C ASP A 11 14.49 2.83 10.92
N VAL A 12 13.52 2.37 10.13
CA VAL A 12 13.61 1.11 9.37
C VAL A 12 14.78 1.15 8.39
N PHE A 13 14.95 2.27 7.68
CA PHE A 13 16.09 2.44 6.78
C PHE A 13 17.43 2.47 7.53
N ARG A 14 17.53 3.16 8.67
CA ARG A 14 18.75 3.16 9.48
C ARG A 14 19.04 1.78 10.06
N GLU A 15 18.02 1.09 10.54
CA GLU A 15 18.14 -0.28 11.05
C GLU A 15 18.63 -1.22 9.96
N ALA A 16 18.01 -1.18 8.77
CA ALA A 16 18.45 -1.96 7.61
C ALA A 16 19.90 -1.67 7.23
N MET A 17 20.28 -0.38 7.13
CA MET A 17 21.65 0.02 6.82
C MET A 17 22.64 -0.44 7.91
N SER A 18 22.27 -0.35 9.18
CA SER A 18 23.09 -0.82 10.31
C SER A 18 23.22 -2.34 10.38
N ALA A 19 22.20 -3.07 9.90
CA ALA A 19 22.19 -4.52 9.75
C ALA A 19 22.98 -4.99 8.52
N GLY A 20 23.68 -4.09 7.83
CA GLY A 20 24.51 -4.43 6.68
C GLY A 20 23.75 -4.56 5.37
N TRP A 21 22.54 -4.00 5.25
CA TRP A 21 21.81 -3.87 3.96
C TRP A 21 22.44 -2.79 3.06
N ILE A 22 23.76 -2.64 3.16
CA ILE A 22 24.62 -1.94 2.21
C ILE A 22 25.24 -3.02 1.33
N ASN A 23 24.48 -3.52 0.37
CA ASN A 23 25.10 -4.37 -0.64
C ASN A 23 25.90 -3.46 -1.57
N GLU A 24 27.23 -3.55 -1.50
CA GLU A 24 28.18 -2.72 -2.25
C GLU A 24 28.08 -2.88 -3.78
N ASN A 25 27.21 -3.79 -4.24
CA ASN A 25 26.90 -4.05 -5.64
C ASN A 25 25.47 -3.63 -5.98
N PHE A 26 25.17 -2.33 -5.93
CA PHE A 26 23.95 -1.81 -6.56
C PHE A 26 24.07 -1.93 -8.08
N LYS A 27 23.80 -3.13 -8.62
CA LYS A 27 23.42 -3.28 -10.03
C LYS A 27 22.00 -2.78 -10.26
N ALA A 28 21.17 -2.83 -9.22
CA ALA A 28 19.79 -2.38 -9.24
C ALA A 28 19.67 -0.86 -9.03
N GLU A 29 18.86 -0.21 -9.86
CA GLU A 29 18.42 1.19 -9.66
C GLU A 29 17.42 1.33 -8.50
N THR A 30 16.90 0.21 -7.98
CA THR A 30 15.85 0.17 -6.94
C THR A 30 16.39 -0.29 -5.59
N ILE A 31 15.77 0.20 -4.51
CA ILE A 31 16.07 -0.20 -3.12
C ILE A 31 15.76 -1.69 -2.89
N LEU A 32 14.74 -2.22 -3.57
CA LEU A 32 14.39 -3.63 -3.53
C LEU A 32 15.21 -4.40 -4.58
N GLN A 33 15.93 -5.40 -4.11
CA GLN A 33 16.79 -6.24 -4.94
C GLN A 33 16.37 -7.70 -4.86
N GLN A 34 16.60 -8.41 -5.94
CA GLN A 34 16.48 -9.85 -6.00
C GLN A 34 17.49 -10.48 -5.02
N THR A 35 17.04 -11.37 -4.13
CA THR A 35 17.90 -12.04 -3.13
C THR A 35 18.33 -13.44 -3.55
N ARG A 36 17.65 -14.02 -4.53
CA ARG A 36 17.88 -15.39 -5.02
C ARG A 36 17.83 -15.41 -6.54
N HIS A 37 18.56 -16.32 -7.16
CA HIS A 37 18.45 -16.56 -8.58
C HIS A 37 17.01 -16.91 -8.98
N ASN A 38 16.42 -16.20 -9.94
CA ASN A 38 15.07 -16.46 -10.43
C ASN A 38 14.97 -16.14 -11.92
N GLY A 39 14.77 -17.17 -12.76
CA GLY A 39 14.82 -17.03 -14.21
C GLY A 39 16.15 -16.42 -14.65
N PRO A 40 16.16 -15.34 -15.45
CA PRO A 40 17.38 -14.65 -15.86
C PRO A 40 17.95 -13.67 -14.82
N SER A 41 17.23 -13.38 -13.73
CA SER A 41 17.63 -12.39 -12.72
C SER A 41 18.52 -12.99 -11.64
N LEU A 42 19.67 -12.36 -11.38
CA LEU A 42 20.65 -12.75 -10.38
C LEU A 42 20.42 -12.04 -9.03
N PRO A 43 20.98 -12.57 -7.93
CA PRO A 43 21.04 -11.82 -6.67
C PRO A 43 21.72 -10.46 -6.86
N GLY A 44 21.10 -9.40 -6.34
CA GLY A 44 21.56 -8.01 -6.47
C GLY A 44 20.99 -7.25 -7.67
N ASP A 45 20.31 -7.93 -8.61
CA ASP A 45 19.60 -7.27 -9.70
C ASP A 45 18.30 -6.63 -9.20
N SER A 46 17.77 -5.67 -9.99
CA SER A 46 16.47 -5.05 -9.70
C SER A 46 15.36 -6.10 -9.66
N LEU A 47 14.47 -5.97 -8.70
CA LEU A 47 13.31 -6.84 -8.56
C LEU A 47 12.28 -6.50 -9.65
N HIS A 48 11.91 -7.49 -10.47
CA HIS A 48 10.87 -7.29 -11.48
C HIS A 48 9.50 -7.05 -10.81
N PRO A 49 8.68 -6.08 -11.25
CA PRO A 49 7.38 -5.78 -10.63
C PRO A 49 6.47 -7.01 -10.50
N ASP A 50 6.42 -7.85 -11.53
CA ASP A 50 5.64 -9.09 -11.51
C ASP A 50 6.07 -10.08 -10.43
N SER A 51 7.33 -10.06 -10.01
CA SER A 51 7.81 -10.94 -8.92
C SER A 51 7.21 -10.50 -7.59
N ILE A 52 7.02 -9.19 -7.38
CA ILE A 52 6.35 -8.66 -6.19
C ILE A 52 4.86 -9.03 -6.22
N SER A 53 4.20 -8.81 -7.37
CA SER A 53 2.78 -9.16 -7.55
C SER A 53 2.52 -10.66 -7.35
N ARG A 54 3.41 -11.53 -7.86
CA ARG A 54 3.32 -12.99 -7.68
C ARG A 54 3.56 -13.40 -6.23
N GLY A 55 4.64 -12.91 -5.61
CA GLY A 55 4.91 -13.21 -4.20
C GLY A 55 3.77 -12.79 -3.27
N PHE A 56 3.12 -11.65 -3.54
CA PHE A 56 1.90 -11.24 -2.83
C PHE A 56 0.73 -12.21 -3.08
N ALA A 57 0.50 -12.61 -4.34
CA ALA A 57 -0.56 -13.54 -4.68
C ALA A 57 -0.37 -14.91 -4.01
N ASP A 58 0.86 -15.45 -4.00
CA ASP A 58 1.18 -16.73 -3.37
C ASP A 58 0.81 -16.70 -1.87
N GLN A 59 1.25 -15.67 -1.15
CA GLN A 59 0.95 -15.51 0.28
C GLN A 59 -0.53 -15.25 0.55
N ARG A 60 -1.20 -14.50 -0.31
CA ARG A 60 -2.64 -14.25 -0.21
C ARG A 60 -3.45 -15.53 -0.43
N ASP A 61 -3.04 -16.38 -1.35
CA ASP A 61 -3.78 -17.59 -1.71
C ASP A 61 -3.68 -18.65 -0.59
N GLU A 62 -2.59 -18.64 0.20
CA GLU A 62 -2.47 -19.44 1.43
C GLU A 62 -3.53 -19.08 2.50
N LEU A 63 -4.08 -17.86 2.46
CA LEU A 63 -5.08 -17.39 3.44
C LEU A 63 -6.52 -17.83 3.12
N GLY A 64 -6.77 -18.39 1.94
CA GLY A 64 -8.10 -18.93 1.58
C GLY A 64 -9.21 -17.87 1.51
N LEU A 65 -8.91 -16.66 1.00
CA LEU A 65 -9.79 -15.47 1.02
C LEU A 65 -11.01 -15.51 0.08
N GLY A 66 -11.40 -16.68 -0.44
CA GLY A 66 -12.57 -16.85 -1.29
C GLY A 66 -12.38 -16.44 -2.75
N VAL A 67 -13.46 -16.03 -3.42
CA VAL A 67 -13.48 -15.77 -4.87
C VAL A 67 -12.99 -14.36 -5.17
N ASN A 68 -12.04 -14.23 -6.11
CA ASN A 68 -11.40 -12.98 -6.52
C ASN A 68 -10.73 -12.20 -5.37
N PRO A 69 -9.76 -12.80 -4.67
CA PRO A 69 -9.08 -12.14 -3.57
C PRO A 69 -8.28 -10.92 -4.09
N PRO A 70 -8.11 -9.86 -3.26
CA PRO A 70 -7.51 -8.59 -3.68
C PRO A 70 -6.11 -8.81 -4.25
N THR A 71 -5.71 -8.03 -5.25
CA THR A 71 -4.34 -8.08 -5.79
C THR A 71 -3.45 -7.09 -5.04
N LEU A 72 -2.13 -7.14 -5.28
CA LEU A 72 -1.19 -6.18 -4.71
C LEU A 72 -1.58 -4.72 -5.01
N HIS A 73 -2.19 -4.46 -6.18
CA HIS A 73 -2.63 -3.12 -6.58
C HIS A 73 -3.66 -2.51 -5.61
N GLU A 74 -4.42 -3.34 -4.90
CA GLU A 74 -5.43 -2.87 -3.92
C GLU A 74 -4.82 -2.19 -2.69
N ILE A 75 -3.52 -2.38 -2.42
CA ILE A 75 -2.80 -1.61 -1.39
C ILE A 75 -2.87 -0.11 -1.70
N ARG A 76 -2.90 0.27 -2.98
CA ARG A 76 -3.02 1.67 -3.40
C ARG A 76 -4.39 2.25 -3.04
N SER A 77 -5.46 1.50 -3.26
CA SER A 77 -6.83 1.86 -2.86
C SER A 77 -6.96 1.95 -1.33
N LEU A 78 -6.37 0.99 -0.61
CA LEU A 78 -6.32 1.01 0.85
C LEU A 78 -5.59 2.25 1.38
N ALA A 79 -4.40 2.54 0.85
CA ALA A 79 -3.62 3.71 1.22
C ALA A 79 -4.40 5.01 0.97
N ALA A 80 -5.07 5.14 -0.18
CA ALA A 80 -5.90 6.29 -0.50
C ALA A 80 -6.98 6.54 0.56
N ARG A 81 -7.72 5.49 0.95
CA ARG A 81 -8.77 5.58 1.98
C ARG A 81 -8.20 5.95 3.36
N LEU A 82 -7.10 5.32 3.76
CA LEU A 82 -6.44 5.61 5.04
C LEU A 82 -5.93 7.05 5.10
N TYR A 83 -5.29 7.55 4.04
CA TYR A 83 -4.80 8.92 3.97
C TYR A 83 -5.94 9.95 3.89
N ALA A 84 -7.01 9.63 3.18
CA ALA A 84 -8.19 10.50 3.13
C ALA A 84 -8.85 10.63 4.50
N LYS A 85 -8.94 9.53 5.25
CA LYS A 85 -9.47 9.51 6.62
C LYS A 85 -8.57 10.21 7.63
N ALA A 86 -7.26 10.03 7.52
CA ALA A 86 -6.29 10.62 8.45
C ALA A 86 -6.03 12.10 8.19
N TYR A 87 -6.10 12.55 6.94
CA TYR A 87 -5.76 13.91 6.53
C TYR A 87 -6.88 14.56 5.72
N SER A 88 -6.96 14.26 4.42
CA SER A 88 -8.03 14.75 3.55
C SER A 88 -8.01 14.01 2.20
N PRO A 89 -9.12 13.99 1.44
CA PRO A 89 -9.15 13.49 0.07
C PRO A 89 -8.14 14.19 -0.85
N ALA A 90 -7.91 15.50 -0.66
CA ALA A 90 -6.90 16.26 -1.42
C ALA A 90 -5.47 15.80 -1.11
N PHE A 91 -5.17 15.47 0.16
CA PHE A 91 -3.89 14.90 0.54
C PHE A 91 -3.69 13.51 -0.09
N ALA A 92 -4.73 12.66 -0.07
CA ALA A 92 -4.70 11.36 -0.72
C ALA A 92 -4.45 11.47 -2.24
N GLN A 93 -5.09 12.44 -2.91
CA GLN A 93 -4.86 12.72 -4.32
C GLN A 93 -3.39 13.07 -4.62
N LEU A 94 -2.76 13.90 -3.78
CA LEU A 94 -1.35 14.28 -3.91
C LEU A 94 -0.42 13.08 -3.73
N VAL A 95 -0.64 12.26 -2.69
CA VAL A 95 0.15 11.04 -2.44
C VAL A 95 0.03 10.04 -3.59
N LEU A 96 -1.16 9.92 -4.18
CA LEU A 96 -1.38 9.10 -5.37
C LEU A 96 -0.80 9.73 -6.65
N GLY A 97 -0.48 11.02 -6.66
CA GLY A 97 -0.01 11.73 -7.85
C GLY A 97 -1.07 11.85 -8.95
N HIS A 98 -2.36 11.85 -8.59
CA HIS A 98 -3.44 11.99 -9.56
C HIS A 98 -3.71 13.46 -9.89
N LYS A 99 -3.78 13.79 -11.18
CA LYS A 99 -4.12 15.16 -11.63
C LYS A 99 -5.59 15.51 -11.40
N SER A 100 -6.50 14.55 -11.57
CA SER A 100 -7.95 14.75 -11.39
C SER A 100 -8.45 14.12 -10.09
N ALA A 101 -9.42 14.80 -9.48
CA ALA A 101 -10.17 14.28 -8.33
C ALA A 101 -10.97 13.02 -8.69
N ASP A 102 -11.48 12.92 -9.92
CA ASP A 102 -12.29 11.78 -10.38
C ASP A 102 -11.48 10.47 -10.35
N MET A 103 -10.21 10.54 -10.77
CA MET A 103 -9.31 9.39 -10.68
C MET A 103 -9.06 8.98 -9.23
N THR A 104 -9.04 9.94 -8.31
CA THR A 104 -8.89 9.64 -6.87
C THR A 104 -10.17 9.05 -6.29
N ALA A 105 -11.33 9.52 -6.72
CA ALA A 105 -12.62 8.98 -6.29
C ALA A 105 -12.73 7.47 -6.55
N VAL A 106 -12.20 6.97 -7.67
CA VAL A 106 -12.15 5.51 -7.97
C VAL A 106 -11.41 4.70 -6.90
N TYR A 107 -10.36 5.26 -6.29
CA TYR A 107 -9.58 4.59 -5.24
C TYR A 107 -10.16 4.81 -3.83
N LEU A 108 -10.97 5.86 -3.65
CA LEU A 108 -11.70 6.12 -2.41
C LEU A 108 -12.98 5.27 -2.32
N ASP A 109 -13.52 4.86 -3.46
CA ASP A 109 -14.68 3.97 -3.51
C ASP A 109 -14.33 2.57 -2.99
N ASN A 110 -15.03 2.15 -1.95
CA ASN A 110 -14.86 0.87 -1.30
C ASN A 110 -15.71 -0.25 -1.93
N ARG A 111 -16.39 0.01 -3.05
CA ARG A 111 -17.09 -0.97 -3.90
C ARG A 111 -18.06 -1.86 -3.11
N GLY A 112 -18.72 -1.28 -2.10
CA GLY A 112 -19.71 -1.96 -1.26
C GLY A 112 -19.14 -2.91 -0.19
N SER A 113 -17.83 -2.88 0.07
CA SER A 113 -17.22 -3.75 1.10
C SER A 113 -17.32 -3.21 2.54
N GLU A 114 -17.73 -1.96 2.75
CA GLU A 114 -18.05 -1.40 4.07
C GLU A 114 -19.41 -0.67 4.05
N TRP A 115 -20.10 -0.66 5.19
CA TRP A 115 -21.32 0.11 5.40
C TRP A 115 -20.98 1.56 5.73
N THR A 116 -21.57 2.51 4.99
CA THR A 116 -21.46 3.95 5.29
C THR A 116 -22.60 4.37 6.21
N VAL A 117 -22.29 5.13 7.27
CA VAL A 117 -23.30 5.76 8.13
C VAL A 117 -23.97 6.88 7.34
N ALA A 118 -25.26 6.71 7.04
CA ALA A 118 -26.07 7.77 6.45
C ALA A 118 -26.62 8.67 7.57
N GLU A 119 -26.28 9.96 7.53
CA GLU A 119 -26.95 10.94 8.38
C GLU A 119 -28.34 11.23 7.79
N ALA A 120 -29.38 10.97 8.58
CA ALA A 120 -30.73 11.34 8.19
C ALA A 120 -30.85 12.87 8.22
N PRO A 121 -31.38 13.51 7.16
CA PRO A 121 -31.63 14.95 7.20
C PRO A 121 -32.58 15.28 8.36
N PHE A 122 -32.33 16.40 9.04
CA PHE A 122 -33.12 16.85 10.18
C PHE A 122 -34.61 16.84 9.83
N ARG A 123 -35.39 16.02 10.53
CA ARG A 123 -36.83 15.89 10.30
C ARG A 123 -37.48 17.23 10.65
N LYS A 124 -37.94 17.99 9.65
CA LYS A 124 -38.79 19.16 9.92
C LYS A 124 -40.01 18.67 10.71
N SER A 125 -40.18 19.20 11.92
CA SER A 125 -41.42 19.08 12.67
C SER A 125 -42.55 19.63 11.81
N PHE A 126 -43.53 18.79 11.51
CA PHE A 126 -44.80 19.25 10.95
C PHE A 126 -45.50 20.02 12.07
N GLU A 127 -45.80 21.30 11.81
CA GLU A 127 -46.69 22.13 12.62
C GLU A 127 -48.12 21.57 12.59
#